data_AF-A0A8H7P6Z4-F1
#
_entry.id   AF-A0A8H7P6Z4-F1
#
_cell.length_a   1.000
_cell.length_b   1.000
_cell.length_c   1.000
_cell.angle_alpha   90.00
_cell.angle_beta   90.00
_cell.angle_gamma   90.00
#
_symmetry.space_group_name_H-M   'P 1'
#
loop_
_entity.id
_entity.type
_entity.pdbx_description
1 polymer ?
#
loop_
_entity_poly.entity_id
_entity_poly.type
_entity_poly.pdbx_seq_one_letter_code
_entity_poly.pdbx_strand_id
1 'polypeptide(L)'
;MNRGLSKSLQAAFPDILPIPRAVFHNLTLVPEWLGGFASAEGCFFVNIFNSSTHKLKAGVQLEFSLSQHSRDEALMKSLIELLKCGSFHMQNDACYYRVGNLSSITENIIPLFKEYPILGEKSKDFSDFCEVLEMIKDKKHLTKEGLEQIRIIKAGMNTGRSKSVPASE
;
A
#
# COMPACT_ATOMS: atom_id res chain seq x y z
N MET A 1 -1.40 12.65 -13.55
CA MET A 1 -2.62 12.87 -14.35
C MET A 1 -2.32 13.76 -15.55
N ASN A 2 -2.79 13.39 -16.74
CA ASN A 2 -2.70 14.25 -17.91
C ASN A 2 -3.67 15.43 -17.76
N ARG A 3 -3.22 16.64 -18.11
CA ARG A 3 -3.93 17.90 -17.82
C ARG A 3 -4.68 18.49 -19.03
N GLY A 4 -4.82 17.70 -20.10
CA GLY A 4 -5.36 18.16 -21.38
C GLY A 4 -4.35 18.98 -22.17
N LEU A 5 -4.84 19.82 -23.08
CA LEU A 5 -4.01 20.66 -23.95
C LEU A 5 -3.30 21.77 -23.16
N SER A 6 -2.06 22.06 -23.54
CA SER A 6 -1.35 23.25 -23.05
C SER A 6 -2.02 24.54 -23.52
N LYS A 7 -1.72 25.68 -22.88
CA LYS A 7 -2.27 26.99 -23.30
C LYS A 7 -1.91 27.35 -24.75
N SER A 8 -0.70 27.00 -25.20
CA SER A 8 -0.26 27.25 -26.58
C SER A 8 -1.07 26.42 -27.59
N LEU A 9 -1.37 25.16 -27.27
CA LEU A 9 -2.20 24.31 -28.13
C LEU A 9 -3.65 24.78 -28.17
N GLN A 10 -4.21 25.23 -27.05
CA GLN A 10 -5.55 25.81 -27.02
C GLN A 10 -5.65 27.08 -27.88
N ALA A 11 -4.61 27.92 -27.87
CA ALA A 11 -4.56 29.12 -28.71
C ALA A 11 -4.37 28.80 -30.21
N ALA A 12 -3.56 27.79 -30.53
CA ALA A 12 -3.34 27.36 -31.91
C ALA A 12 -4.54 26.63 -32.52
N PHE A 13 -5.35 25.98 -31.69
CA PHE A 13 -6.51 25.19 -32.12
C PHE A 13 -7.76 25.53 -31.28
N PRO A 14 -8.31 26.75 -31.42
CA PRO A 14 -9.39 27.25 -30.55
C PRO A 14 -10.70 26.47 -30.69
N ASP A 15 -10.93 25.82 -31.84
CA ASP A 15 -12.19 25.16 -32.16
C ASP A 15 -12.17 23.64 -31.85
N ILE A 16 -11.12 23.12 -31.19
CA ILE A 16 -11.08 21.72 -30.77
C ILE A 16 -12.08 21.50 -29.64
N LEU A 17 -13.09 20.67 -29.91
CA LEU A 17 -14.04 20.20 -28.91
C LEU A 17 -13.45 18.97 -28.17
N PRO A 18 -13.36 18.99 -26.82
CA PRO A 18 -12.93 17.83 -26.06
C PRO A 18 -13.89 16.65 -26.26
N ILE A 19 -13.34 15.48 -26.56
CA ILE A 19 -14.12 14.24 -26.59
C ILE A 19 -14.43 13.82 -25.15
N PRO A 20 -15.69 13.52 -24.79
CA PRO A 20 -16.05 12.98 -23.49
C PRO A 20 -15.23 11.71 -23.20
N ARG A 21 -14.72 11.59 -21.96
CA ARG A 21 -14.01 10.36 -21.58
C ARG A 21 -15.01 9.20 -21.52
N ALA A 22 -14.59 8.04 -22.02
CA ALA A 22 -15.33 6.81 -21.82
C ALA A 22 -15.48 6.53 -20.32
N VAL A 23 -16.70 6.13 -19.92
CA VAL A 23 -17.00 5.66 -18.57
C VAL A 23 -17.07 4.15 -18.62
N PHE A 24 -16.28 3.48 -17.80
CA PHE A 24 -16.29 2.03 -17.68
C PHE A 24 -17.02 1.65 -16.39
N HIS A 25 -18.02 0.78 -16.53
CA HIS A 25 -18.75 0.20 -15.41
C HIS A 25 -18.41 -1.29 -15.31
N ASN A 26 -18.53 -1.85 -14.10
CA ASN A 26 -18.39 -3.29 -13.83
C ASN A 26 -17.01 -3.87 -14.20
N LEU A 27 -15.96 -3.38 -13.54
CA LEU A 27 -14.64 -3.99 -13.65
C LEU A 27 -14.62 -5.33 -12.92
N THR A 28 -14.44 -6.42 -13.64
CA THR A 28 -14.04 -7.69 -13.04
C THR A 28 -12.55 -7.59 -12.70
N LEU A 29 -12.25 -7.36 -11.42
CA LEU A 29 -10.88 -7.36 -10.94
C LEU A 29 -10.39 -8.80 -10.79
N VAL A 30 -9.25 -9.09 -11.40
CA VAL A 30 -8.55 -10.37 -11.25
C VAL A 30 -7.41 -10.23 -10.23
N PRO A 31 -7.16 -11.22 -9.36
CA PRO A 31 -6.12 -11.16 -8.33
C PRO A 31 -4.70 -10.85 -8.86
N GLU A 32 -4.35 -11.32 -10.06
CA GLU A 32 -3.06 -11.06 -10.72
C GLU A 32 -2.86 -9.56 -10.97
N TRP A 33 -3.92 -8.88 -11.44
CA TRP A 33 -3.90 -7.44 -11.66
C TRP A 33 -3.66 -6.71 -10.35
N LEU A 34 -4.24 -7.19 -9.25
CA LEU A 34 -4.06 -6.59 -7.93
C LEU A 34 -2.61 -6.74 -7.44
N GLY A 35 -1.94 -7.86 -7.70
CA GLY A 35 -0.50 -8.01 -7.43
C GLY A 35 0.34 -6.94 -8.14
N GLY A 36 0.07 -6.72 -9.43
CA GLY A 36 0.70 -5.65 -10.21
C GLY A 36 0.36 -4.24 -9.70
N PHE A 37 -0.91 -3.97 -9.41
CA PHE A 37 -1.38 -2.69 -8.89
C PHE A 37 -0.77 -2.38 -7.52
N ALA A 38 -0.71 -3.37 -6.61
CA ALA A 38 -0.07 -3.24 -5.30
C ALA A 38 1.45 -3.10 -5.40
N SER A 39 2.08 -3.68 -6.42
CA SER A 39 3.51 -3.45 -6.68
C SER A 39 3.80 -1.99 -7.01
N ALA A 40 2.86 -1.27 -7.63
CA ALA A 40 2.98 0.15 -7.94
C ALA A 40 2.51 1.06 -6.78
N GLU A 41 1.25 0.91 -6.37
CA GLU A 41 0.54 1.84 -5.47
C GLU A 41 0.44 1.35 -4.01
N GLY A 42 0.92 0.12 -3.74
CA GLY A 42 0.84 -0.49 -2.42
C GLY A 42 1.88 0.04 -1.44
N CYS A 43 1.53 0.00 -0.17
CA CYS A 43 2.40 0.33 0.95
C CYS A 43 2.29 -0.75 2.04
N PHE A 44 3.43 -1.32 2.42
CA PHE A 44 3.57 -2.23 3.56
C PHE A 44 4.22 -1.46 4.71
N PHE A 45 3.44 -1.17 5.74
CA PHE A 45 3.85 -0.26 6.80
C PHE A 45 3.88 -0.94 8.17
N VAL A 46 4.98 -0.71 8.89
CA VAL A 46 5.15 -1.08 10.29
C VAL A 46 5.02 0.16 11.15
N ASN A 47 3.90 0.28 11.86
CA ASN A 47 3.69 1.34 12.83
C ASN A 47 4.23 0.92 14.20
N ILE A 48 5.03 1.80 14.82
CA ILE A 48 5.45 1.65 16.22
C ILE A 48 4.98 2.92 16.91
N PHE A 49 4.07 2.78 17.86
CA PHE A 49 3.40 3.90 18.51
C PHE A 49 3.59 3.84 20.03
N ASN A 50 3.52 5.00 20.67
CA ASN A 50 3.57 5.08 22.13
C ASN A 50 2.24 4.61 22.71
N SER A 51 2.29 3.76 23.73
CA SER A 51 1.11 3.24 24.42
C SER A 51 1.36 3.19 25.91
N SER A 52 0.68 4.03 26.69
CA SER A 52 0.85 4.08 28.15
C SER A 52 0.37 2.80 28.86
N THR A 53 -0.50 2.03 28.22
CA THR A 53 -1.09 0.80 28.76
C THR A 53 -0.20 -0.42 28.54
N HIS A 54 0.75 -0.36 27.60
CA HIS A 54 1.66 -1.47 27.32
C HIS A 54 2.87 -1.47 28.27
N LYS A 55 3.33 -2.65 28.67
CA LYS A 55 4.50 -2.82 29.57
C LYS A 55 5.76 -2.11 29.07
N LEU A 56 5.98 -2.13 27.76
CA LEU A 56 7.13 -1.49 27.10
C LEU A 56 6.88 -0.02 26.74
N LYS A 57 5.73 0.53 27.10
CA LYS A 57 5.25 1.86 26.69
C LYS A 57 5.13 2.06 25.17
N ALA A 58 5.12 0.97 24.41
CA ALA A 58 5.06 0.97 22.95
C ALA A 58 4.19 -0.18 22.43
N GLY A 59 3.53 0.03 21.29
CA GLY A 59 2.81 -0.99 20.53
C GLY A 59 3.33 -1.09 19.10
N VAL A 60 3.11 -2.23 18.47
CA VAL A 60 3.46 -2.50 17.07
C VAL A 60 2.16 -2.82 16.33
N GLN A 61 1.95 -2.21 15.18
CA GLN A 61 0.83 -2.50 14.28
C GLN A 61 1.33 -2.60 12.85
N LEU A 62 0.79 -3.57 12.12
CA LEU A 62 1.00 -3.72 10.69
C LEU A 62 -0.17 -3.07 9.93
N GLU A 63 0.15 -2.39 8.84
CA GLU A 63 -0.85 -1.87 7.90
C GLU A 63 -0.42 -2.14 6.46
N PHE A 64 -1.32 -2.73 5.68
CA PHE A 64 -1.24 -2.69 4.22
C PHE A 64 -2.19 -1.61 3.72
N SER A 65 -1.75 -0.80 2.75
CA SER A 65 -2.62 0.19 2.11
C SER A 65 -2.36 0.32 0.62
N LEU A 66 -3.40 0.74 -0.10
CA LEU A 66 -3.36 1.22 -1.47
C LEU A 66 -3.89 2.66 -1.46
N SER A 67 -3.21 3.56 -2.17
CA SER A 67 -3.66 4.94 -2.36
C SER A 67 -3.94 5.22 -3.82
N GLN A 68 -4.98 6.00 -4.11
CA GLN A 68 -5.27 6.46 -5.46
C GLN A 68 -5.95 7.83 -5.42
N HIS A 69 -6.00 8.53 -6.55
CA HIS A 69 -6.79 9.76 -6.66
C HIS A 69 -8.29 9.46 -6.46
N SER A 70 -9.01 10.38 -5.81
CA SER A 70 -10.43 10.26 -5.44
C SER A 70 -11.37 9.91 -6.60
N ARG A 71 -11.01 10.30 -7.83
CA ARG A 71 -11.73 9.94 -9.07
C ARG A 71 -11.94 8.43 -9.25
N ASP A 72 -11.06 7.60 -8.69
CA ASP A 72 -11.09 6.14 -8.77
C ASP A 72 -11.68 5.52 -7.49
N GLU A 73 -12.51 6.28 -6.75
CA GLU A 73 -13.21 5.82 -5.54
C GLU A 73 -13.97 4.51 -5.72
N ALA A 74 -14.67 4.36 -6.85
CA ALA A 74 -15.44 3.14 -7.14
C ALA A 74 -14.53 1.90 -7.20
N LEU A 75 -13.37 2.02 -7.84
CA LEU A 75 -12.35 0.98 -7.88
C LEU A 75 -11.88 0.66 -6.45
N MET A 76 -11.51 1.68 -5.68
CA MET A 76 -10.99 1.48 -4.32
C MET A 76 -12.00 0.86 -3.35
N LYS A 77 -13.31 1.16 -3.49
CA LYS A 77 -14.36 0.51 -2.70
C LYS A 77 -14.56 -0.95 -3.08
N SER A 78 -14.48 -1.28 -4.37
CA SER A 78 -14.63 -2.66 -4.86
C SER A 78 -13.58 -3.62 -4.30
N LEU A 79 -12.40 -3.12 -3.90
CA LEU A 79 -11.36 -3.92 -3.25
C LEU A 79 -11.80 -4.52 -1.91
N ILE A 80 -12.70 -3.87 -1.18
CA ILE A 80 -13.25 -4.40 0.08
C ILE A 80 -14.08 -5.65 -0.18
N GLU A 81 -14.89 -5.64 -1.23
CA GLU A 81 -15.71 -6.78 -1.63
C GLU A 81 -14.86 -7.91 -2.19
N LEU A 82 -13.86 -7.59 -3.02
CA LEU A 82 -12.94 -8.55 -3.63
C LEU A 82 -12.12 -9.29 -2.56
N LEU A 83 -11.51 -8.55 -1.64
CA LEU A 83 -10.61 -9.08 -0.62
C LEU A 83 -11.32 -9.49 0.67
N LYS A 84 -12.63 -9.23 0.76
CA LYS A 84 -13.49 -9.49 1.93
C LYS A 84 -12.92 -8.92 3.24
N CYS A 85 -12.10 -7.88 3.15
CA CYS A 85 -11.47 -7.24 4.31
C CYS A 85 -11.01 -5.82 3.97
N GLY A 86 -10.60 -5.10 5.01
CA GLY A 86 -10.11 -3.73 4.90
C GLY A 86 -11.21 -2.68 5.02
N SER A 87 -10.80 -1.42 4.88
CA SER A 87 -11.67 -0.27 4.96
C SER A 87 -11.28 0.78 3.92
N PHE A 88 -12.27 1.59 3.55
CA PHE A 88 -12.11 2.72 2.66
C PHE A 88 -11.98 4.00 3.48
N HIS A 89 -11.06 4.88 3.07
CA HIS A 89 -10.91 6.21 3.64
C HIS A 89 -10.67 7.25 2.54
N MET A 90 -11.27 8.42 2.67
CA MET A 90 -11.07 9.55 1.78
C MET A 90 -10.33 10.66 2.53
N GLN A 91 -9.32 11.25 1.91
CA GLN A 91 -8.59 12.39 2.44
C GLN A 91 -8.19 13.33 1.29
N ASN A 92 -8.75 14.54 1.28
CA ASN A 92 -8.58 15.51 0.19
C ASN A 92 -8.92 14.86 -1.17
N ASP A 93 -8.02 14.98 -2.15
CA ASP A 93 -8.15 14.40 -3.49
C ASP A 93 -7.64 12.96 -3.60
N ALA A 94 -7.43 12.27 -2.47
CA ALA A 94 -6.95 10.90 -2.42
C ALA A 94 -7.91 9.99 -1.67
N CYS A 95 -8.05 8.76 -2.16
CA CYS A 95 -8.74 7.67 -1.52
C CYS A 95 -7.76 6.54 -1.17
N TYR A 96 -8.10 5.81 -0.11
CA TYR A 96 -7.26 4.77 0.47
C TYR A 96 -8.08 3.51 0.74
N TYR A 97 -7.54 2.37 0.36
CA TYR A 97 -7.94 1.07 0.87
C TYR A 97 -6.90 0.66 1.93
N ARG A 98 -7.34 0.29 3.14
CA ARG A 98 -6.43 -0.02 4.26
C ARG A 98 -6.81 -1.30 4.98
N VAL A 99 -5.81 -2.07 5.38
CA VAL A 99 -5.96 -3.27 6.21
C VAL A 99 -4.97 -3.19 7.36
N GLY A 100 -5.47 -2.90 8.56
CA GLY A 100 -4.64 -2.74 9.78
C GLY A 100 -4.92 -3.75 10.88
N ASN A 101 -5.89 -4.66 10.69
CA ASN A 101 -6.19 -5.70 11.67
C ASN A 101 -5.37 -6.97 11.34
N LEU A 102 -4.81 -7.61 12.37
CA LEU A 102 -3.83 -8.67 12.21
C LEU A 102 -4.41 -9.95 11.56
N SER A 103 -5.67 -10.27 11.85
CA SER A 103 -6.35 -11.45 11.28
C SER A 103 -6.51 -11.30 9.77
N SER A 104 -7.07 -10.20 9.27
CA SER A 104 -7.19 -9.95 7.82
C SER A 104 -5.84 -9.88 7.12
N ILE A 105 -4.80 -9.32 7.76
CA ILE A 105 -3.45 -9.34 7.19
C ILE A 105 -2.96 -10.78 7.03
N THR A 106 -3.12 -11.61 8.08
CA THR A 106 -2.64 -12.99 8.11
C THR A 106 -3.40 -13.91 7.17
N GLU A 107 -4.73 -13.76 7.11
CA GLU A 107 -5.64 -14.68 6.42
C GLU A 107 -5.89 -14.29 4.96
N ASN A 108 -5.81 -12.99 4.62
CA ASN A 108 -6.16 -12.50 3.29
C ASN A 108 -4.96 -11.88 2.57
N ILE A 109 -4.28 -10.91 3.19
CA ILE A 109 -3.25 -10.11 2.51
C ILE A 109 -1.97 -10.90 2.25
N ILE A 110 -1.44 -11.60 3.26
CA ILE A 110 -0.22 -12.40 3.07
C ILE A 110 -0.43 -13.54 2.06
N PRO A 111 -1.50 -14.35 2.14
CA PRO A 111 -1.73 -15.41 1.16
C PRO A 111 -1.88 -14.88 -0.26
N LEU A 112 -2.64 -13.79 -0.45
CA LEU A 112 -2.80 -13.15 -1.76
C LEU A 112 -1.45 -12.80 -2.40
N PHE A 113 -0.57 -12.13 -1.66
CA PHE A 113 0.72 -11.70 -2.20
C PHE A 113 1.81 -12.78 -2.18
N LYS A 114 1.52 -13.96 -1.63
CA LYS A 114 2.32 -15.17 -1.87
C LYS A 114 1.91 -15.87 -3.17
N GLU A 115 0.62 -15.85 -3.49
CA GLU A 115 0.08 -16.42 -4.74
C GLU A 115 0.32 -15.49 -5.94
N TYR A 116 0.14 -14.19 -5.75
CA TYR A 116 0.34 -13.13 -6.75
C TYR A 116 1.42 -12.15 -6.27
N PRO A 117 2.71 -12.46 -6.54
CA PRO A 117 3.82 -11.80 -5.88
C PRO A 117 3.91 -10.30 -6.13
N ILE A 118 4.30 -9.56 -5.08
CA ILE A 118 4.77 -8.18 -5.21
C ILE A 118 6.09 -8.15 -5.98
N LEU A 119 6.17 -7.25 -6.96
CA LEU A 119 7.32 -7.11 -7.85
C LEU A 119 8.15 -5.86 -7.54
N GLY A 120 9.41 -5.86 -8.00
CA GLY A 120 10.35 -4.75 -7.84
C GLY A 120 10.83 -4.56 -6.40
N GLU A 121 11.36 -3.38 -6.08
CA GLU A 121 11.93 -3.08 -4.75
C GLU A 121 10.92 -3.25 -3.60
N LYS A 122 9.63 -3.07 -3.88
CA LYS A 122 8.55 -3.23 -2.89
C LYS A 122 8.42 -4.68 -2.40
N SER A 123 8.94 -5.66 -3.13
CA SER A 123 8.96 -7.06 -2.68
C SER A 123 9.83 -7.23 -1.42
N LYS A 124 10.88 -6.41 -1.28
CA LYS A 124 11.71 -6.37 -0.06
C LYS A 124 10.93 -5.82 1.12
N ASP A 125 10.12 -4.77 0.90
CA ASP A 125 9.25 -4.22 1.95
C ASP A 125 8.16 -5.22 2.36
N PHE A 126 7.60 -5.98 1.40
CA PHE A 126 6.68 -7.07 1.71
C PHE A 126 7.35 -8.19 2.53
N SER A 127 8.60 -8.55 2.20
CA SER A 127 9.38 -9.55 2.94
C SER A 127 9.60 -9.12 4.40
N ASP A 128 10.10 -7.90 4.61
CA ASP A 128 10.33 -7.33 5.95
C ASP A 128 9.01 -7.24 6.75
N PHE A 129 7.91 -6.89 6.07
CA PHE A 129 6.57 -6.87 6.66
C PHE A 129 6.12 -8.26 7.11
N CYS A 130 6.40 -9.31 6.32
CA CYS A 130 6.13 -10.70 6.71
C CYS A 130 6.99 -11.14 7.90
N GLU A 131 8.26 -10.74 7.94
CA GLU A 131 9.14 -11.04 9.09
C GLU A 131 8.58 -10.44 10.38
N VAL A 132 8.18 -9.17 10.35
CA VAL A 132 7.56 -8.53 11.52
C VAL A 132 6.23 -9.21 11.91
N LEU A 133 5.44 -9.68 10.93
CA LEU A 133 4.23 -10.45 11.23
C LEU A 133 4.55 -11.73 12.03
N GLU A 134 5.56 -12.48 11.63
CA GLU A 134 5.97 -13.70 12.36
C GLU A 134 6.48 -13.36 13.77
N MET A 135 7.24 -12.27 13.93
CA MET A 135 7.63 -11.78 15.25
C MET A 135 6.43 -11.38 16.13
N ILE A 136 5.36 -10.86 15.51
CA ILE A 136 4.12 -10.54 16.24
C ILE A 136 3.42 -11.83 16.68
N LYS A 137 3.29 -12.82 15.79
CA LYS A 137 2.69 -14.13 16.10
C LYS A 137 3.43 -14.85 17.24
N ASP A 138 4.76 -14.80 17.22
CA ASP A 138 5.63 -15.35 18.28
C ASP A 138 5.61 -14.52 19.58
N LYS A 139 4.85 -13.43 19.63
CA LYS A 139 4.80 -12.48 20.75
C LYS A 139 6.16 -11.82 21.08
N LYS A 140 7.14 -11.88 20.18
CA LYS A 140 8.47 -11.27 20.35
C LYS A 140 8.40 -9.75 20.47
N HIS A 141 7.42 -9.12 19.82
CA HIS A 141 7.14 -7.67 19.95
C HIS A 141 6.83 -7.21 21.39
N LEU A 142 6.57 -8.13 22.33
CA LEU A 142 6.32 -7.83 23.75
C LEU A 142 7.61 -7.84 24.60
N THR A 143 8.77 -8.19 24.02
CA THR A 143 10.08 -8.11 24.67
C THR A 143 10.86 -6.89 24.19
N LYS A 144 11.83 -6.42 24.99
CA LYS A 144 12.65 -5.26 24.61
C LYS A 144 13.48 -5.59 23.38
N GLU A 145 14.05 -6.79 23.35
CA GLU A 145 14.91 -7.31 22.30
C GLU A 145 14.14 -7.45 20.99
N GLY A 146 12.94 -8.03 21.03
CA GLY A 146 12.11 -8.18 19.84
C GLY A 146 11.57 -6.84 19.34
N LEU A 147 11.22 -5.91 20.23
CA LEU A 147 10.83 -4.56 19.82
C LEU A 147 11.98 -3.81 19.14
N GLU A 148 13.21 -3.94 19.63
CA GLU A 148 14.38 -3.31 19.02
C GLU A 148 14.69 -3.90 17.65
N GLN A 149 14.59 -5.22 17.49
CA GLN A 149 14.68 -5.88 16.19
C GLN A 149 13.64 -5.33 15.20
N ILE A 150 12.38 -5.16 15.62
CA ILE A 150 11.33 -4.57 14.77
C ILE A 150 11.66 -3.12 14.40
N ARG A 151 12.29 -2.33 15.28
CA ARG A 151 12.75 -0.97 14.96
C ARG A 151 13.82 -0.98 13.88
N ILE A 152 14.78 -1.89 13.97
CA ILE A 152 15.85 -2.04 12.97
C ILE A 152 15.25 -2.42 11.61
N ILE A 153 14.37 -3.42 11.56
CA ILE A 153 13.68 -3.83 10.33
C ILE A 153 12.93 -2.63 9.75
N LYS A 154 12.06 -1.97 10.54
CA LYS A 154 11.31 -0.79 10.11
C LYS A 154 12.19 0.32 9.56
N ALA A 155 13.36 0.58 10.17
CA ALA A 155 14.28 1.61 9.73
C ALA A 155 14.87 1.34 8.34
N GLY A 156 14.97 0.06 7.95
CA GLY A 156 15.43 -0.35 6.61
C GLY A 156 14.32 -0.51 5.56
N MET A 157 13.05 -0.29 5.91
CA MET A 157 11.91 -0.43 5.01
C MET A 157 11.58 0.87 4.26
N ASN A 158 10.91 0.72 3.11
CA ASN A 158 10.32 1.82 2.34
C ASN A 158 11.37 2.93 2.05
N THR A 159 11.10 4.17 2.47
CA THR A 159 12.00 5.32 2.26
C THR A 159 13.30 5.22 3.06
N GLY A 160 13.37 4.38 4.09
CA GLY A 160 14.59 4.09 4.84
C GLY A 160 15.55 3.14 4.12
N ARG A 161 15.08 2.44 3.08
CA ARG A 161 15.91 1.52 2.30
C ARG A 161 16.91 2.31 1.47
N SER A 162 18.21 2.06 1.69
CA SER A 162 19.27 2.63 0.86
C SER A 162 19.04 2.22 -0.59
N LYS A 163 18.90 3.20 -1.50
CA LYS A 163 18.88 2.92 -2.93
C LYS A 163 20.23 2.31 -3.28
N SER A 164 20.22 1.15 -3.95
CA SER A 164 21.42 0.69 -4.63
C SER A 164 21.85 1.79 -5.58
N VAL A 165 23.01 2.39 -5.33
CA VAL A 165 23.68 3.19 -6.35
C VAL A 165 23.92 2.21 -7.50
N PRO A 166 23.47 2.50 -8.74
CA PRO A 166 23.83 1.65 -9.87
C PRO A 166 25.36 1.57 -9.88
N ALA A 167 25.91 0.37 -9.95
CA ALA A 167 27.34 0.22 -10.19
C ALA A 167 27.63 1.02 -11.46
N SER A 168 28.51 2.02 -11.34
CA SER A 168 28.94 2.83 -12.48
C SER A 168 29.48 1.89 -13.57
N GLU A 169 28.85 1.93 -14.74
CA GLU A 169 29.38 1.34 -15.97
C GLU A 169 30.72 1.98 -16.36
#